data_AF-A0AAE0S4P1-F1
#
_entry.id   AF-A0AAE0S4P1-F1
#
_cell.length_a   1.000
_cell.length_b   1.000
_cell.length_c   1.000
_cell.angle_alpha   90.00
_cell.angle_beta   90.00
_cell.angle_gamma   90.00
#
_symmetry.space_group_name_H-M   'P 1'
#
loop_
_entity.id
_entity.type
_entity.pdbx_description
1 polymer ?
#
loop_
_entity_poly.entity_id
_entity_poly.type
_entity_poly.pdbx_seq_one_letter_code
_entity_poly.pdbx_strand_id
1 'polypeptide(L)'
;MPKSCCVPGCNSNKRKNQDLKFYIIPSERSRRDRWLNAISRAKLNPDGSINKGKRWSPKSGQCYVCSSHFITGVKVNDSTHPDYVPSIFPSTTTSRQDDGKEMSK
;
A
#
# COMPACT_ATOMS: atom_id res chain seq x y z
N MET A 1 -9.18 19.34 -2.38
CA MET A 1 -9.50 17.91 -2.17
C MET A 1 -8.67 17.38 -1.01
N PRO A 2 -9.26 16.69 -0.02
CA PRO A 2 -8.51 16.13 1.11
C PRO A 2 -7.57 15.01 0.65
N LYS A 3 -6.37 14.92 1.25
CA LYS A 3 -5.40 13.85 0.94
C LYS A 3 -5.98 12.51 1.40
N SER A 4 -6.33 11.64 0.46
CA SER A 4 -6.85 10.30 0.70
C SER A 4 -5.87 9.25 0.17
N CYS A 5 -5.78 8.10 0.86
CA CYS A 5 -5.00 6.98 0.39
C CYS A 5 -5.59 6.43 -0.91
N CYS A 6 -4.75 6.12 -1.90
CA CYS A 6 -5.16 5.52 -3.17
C CYS A 6 -5.06 4.00 -3.18
N VAL A 7 -4.64 3.40 -2.06
CA VAL A 7 -4.53 1.96 -1.91
C VAL A 7 -5.93 1.33 -1.83
N PRO A 8 -6.25 0.33 -2.67
CA PRO A 8 -7.51 -0.41 -2.59
C PRO A 8 -7.76 -0.96 -1.19
N GLY A 9 -9.00 -0.83 -0.69
CA GLY A 9 -9.37 -1.28 0.65
C GLY A 9 -8.92 -0.36 1.79
N CYS A 10 -8.11 0.66 1.52
CA CYS A 10 -7.69 1.63 2.52
C CYS A 10 -8.61 2.87 2.52
N ASN A 11 -9.34 3.10 3.60
CA ASN A 11 -10.20 4.27 3.76
C ASN A 11 -9.52 5.44 4.52
N SER A 12 -8.19 5.36 4.67
CA SER A 12 -7.39 6.35 5.37
C SER A 12 -7.33 7.67 4.61
N ASN A 13 -7.64 8.75 5.32
CA ASN A 13 -7.59 10.11 4.80
C ASN A 13 -7.13 11.07 5.89
N LYS A 14 -6.58 12.22 5.48
CA LYS A 14 -5.96 13.19 6.41
C LYS A 14 -6.95 13.77 7.44
N ARG A 15 -8.26 13.73 7.17
CA ARG A 15 -9.30 14.19 8.10
C ARG A 15 -9.55 13.17 9.22
N LYS A 16 -9.61 11.88 8.89
CA LYS A 16 -9.83 10.79 9.84
C LYS A 16 -8.55 10.36 10.56
N ASN A 17 -7.41 10.43 9.89
CA ASN A 17 -6.13 9.93 10.38
C ASN A 17 -5.11 11.06 10.27
N GLN A 18 -5.08 11.93 11.28
CA GLN A 18 -4.20 13.09 11.28
C GLN A 18 -2.74 12.69 11.53
N ASP A 19 -2.52 11.61 12.28
CA ASP A 19 -1.21 11.06 12.64
C ASP A 19 -0.51 10.36 11.47
N LEU A 20 -1.28 9.86 10.49
CA LEU A 20 -0.70 9.21 9.32
C LEU A 20 -0.05 10.24 8.39
N LYS A 21 1.11 9.86 7.87
CA LYS A 21 1.82 10.59 6.82
C LYS A 21 1.29 10.14 5.47
N PHE A 22 1.04 11.09 4.57
CA PHE A 22 0.55 10.80 3.22
C PHE A 22 1.66 11.11 2.23
N TYR A 23 2.21 10.07 1.60
CA TYR A 23 3.30 10.15 0.65
C TYR A 23 2.79 10.13 -0.78
N ILE A 24 3.27 11.07 -1.61
CA ILE A 24 2.95 11.10 -3.04
C ILE A 24 3.72 9.95 -3.72
N ILE A 25 3.08 9.32 -4.71
CA ILE A 25 3.74 8.32 -5.56
C ILE A 25 4.98 8.96 -6.22
N PRO A 26 6.16 8.34 -6.11
CA PRO A 26 7.39 8.87 -6.71
C PRO A 26 7.27 9.16 -8.22
N SER A 27 8.02 10.15 -8.69
CA SER A 27 8.16 10.48 -10.11
C SER A 27 9.15 9.56 -10.84
N GLU A 28 10.15 9.03 -10.13
CA GLU A 28 11.12 8.05 -10.67
C GLU A 28 10.41 6.82 -11.23
N ARG A 29 10.63 6.52 -12.52
CA ARG A 29 9.94 5.43 -13.23
C ARG A 29 10.08 4.09 -12.53
N SER A 30 11.30 3.67 -12.20
CA SER A 30 11.56 2.35 -11.58
C SER A 30 10.83 2.18 -10.25
N ARG A 31 10.84 3.23 -9.40
CA ARG A 31 10.17 3.21 -8.10
C ARG A 31 8.65 3.32 -8.25
N ARG A 32 8.20 4.21 -9.13
CA ARG A 32 6.79 4.38 -9.48
C ARG A 32 6.18 3.08 -9.96
N ASP A 33 6.83 2.38 -10.88
CA ASP A 33 6.34 1.11 -11.41
C ASP A 33 6.23 0.05 -10.31
N ARG A 34 7.20 -0.02 -9.38
CA ARG A 34 7.10 -0.93 -8.24
C ARG A 34 5.93 -0.58 -7.31
N TRP A 35 5.72 0.70 -7.01
CA TRP A 35 4.57 1.17 -6.22
C TRP A 35 3.24 0.85 -6.91
N LEU A 36 3.13 1.16 -8.20
CA LEU A 36 1.92 0.87 -8.99
C LEU A 36 1.65 -0.63 -9.07
N ASN A 37 2.69 -1.45 -9.27
CA ASN A 37 2.55 -2.90 -9.26
C ASN A 37 2.09 -3.42 -7.90
N ALA A 38 2.64 -2.92 -6.78
CA ALA A 38 2.22 -3.31 -5.44
C ALA A 38 0.75 -2.94 -5.16
N ILE A 39 0.35 -1.70 -5.49
CA ILE A 39 -1.03 -1.22 -5.34
C ILE A 39 -1.99 -1.98 -6.26
N SER A 40 -1.57 -2.32 -7.48
CA SER A 40 -2.37 -3.08 -8.43
C SER A 40 -2.56 -4.53 -7.97
N ARG A 41 -1.57 -5.14 -7.31
CA ARG A 41 -1.71 -6.48 -6.69
C ARG A 41 -2.75 -6.48 -5.57
N ALA A 42 -2.90 -5.37 -4.85
CA ALA A 42 -3.93 -5.22 -3.83
C ALA A 42 -5.36 -5.19 -4.40
N LYS A 43 -5.54 -5.03 -5.73
CA LYS A 43 -6.82 -5.28 -6.41
C LYS A 43 -6.97 -6.76 -6.77
N LEU A 44 -7.06 -7.61 -5.75
CA LEU A 44 -7.60 -8.95 -5.95
C LEU A 44 -9.09 -8.84 -6.30
N ASN A 45 -9.55 -9.70 -7.19
CA ASN A 45 -10.98 -9.89 -7.38
C ASN A 45 -11.60 -10.54 -6.12
N PRO A 46 -12.93 -10.48 -5.96
CA PRO A 46 -13.62 -11.21 -4.88
C PRO A 46 -13.32 -12.72 -4.86
N ASP A 47 -12.93 -13.32 -5.99
CA ASP A 47 -12.52 -14.72 -6.12
C ASP A 47 -11.03 -14.97 -5.80
N GLY A 48 -10.29 -13.93 -5.37
CA GLY A 48 -8.86 -14.03 -5.04
C GLY A 48 -7.93 -14.04 -6.25
N SER A 49 -8.47 -14.00 -7.49
CA SER A 49 -7.62 -13.87 -8.68
C SER A 49 -7.01 -12.47 -8.79
N ILE A 50 -5.76 -12.43 -9.27
CA ILE A 50 -5.10 -11.18 -9.63
C ILE A 50 -5.82 -10.60 -10.86
N ASN A 51 -6.27 -9.35 -10.77
CA ASN A 51 -6.72 -8.58 -11.93
C ASN A 51 -5.56 -8.36 -12.93
N LYS A 52 -5.27 -9.37 -13.76
CA LYS A 52 -4.19 -9.32 -14.77
C LYS A 52 -4.42 -8.24 -15.85
N GLY A 53 -5.65 -7.75 -16.00
CA GLY A 53 -6.04 -6.87 -17.11
C GLY A 53 -6.02 -5.36 -16.83
N LYS A 54 -5.82 -4.90 -15.59
CA LYS A 54 -5.98 -3.46 -15.28
C LYS A 54 -4.90 -2.96 -14.33
N ARG A 55 -3.71 -2.68 -14.88
CA ARG A 55 -2.70 -1.86 -14.19
C ARG A 55 -3.36 -0.56 -13.78
N TRP A 56 -3.60 -0.40 -12.49
CA TRP A 56 -4.13 0.86 -11.99
C TRP A 56 -3.05 1.92 -12.11
N SER A 57 -3.34 2.97 -12.88
CA SER A 57 -2.49 4.15 -12.98
C SER A 57 -3.29 5.35 -12.45
N PRO A 58 -2.72 6.16 -11.56
CA PRO A 58 -3.35 7.38 -11.09
C PRO A 58 -3.52 8.34 -12.28
N LYS A 59 -4.77 8.69 -12.62
CA LYS A 59 -5.09 9.65 -13.69
C LYS A 59 -4.68 11.08 -13.35
N SER A 60 -4.46 11.38 -12.07
CA SER A 60 -4.06 12.70 -11.57
C SER A 60 -2.83 12.59 -10.67
N GLY A 61 -1.99 13.63 -10.65
CA GLY A 61 -0.77 13.70 -9.83
C GLY A 61 -1.00 13.73 -8.31
N GLN A 62 -2.25 13.61 -7.85
CA GLN A 62 -2.65 13.75 -6.45
C GLN A 62 -3.04 12.40 -5.83
N CYS A 63 -2.29 11.34 -6.15
CA CYS A 63 -2.46 10.04 -5.49
C CYS A 63 -1.44 9.86 -4.36
N TYR A 64 -1.96 9.56 -3.18
CA TYR A 64 -1.18 9.45 -1.95
C TYR A 64 -1.27 8.03 -1.39
N VAL A 65 -0.19 7.56 -0.79
CA VAL A 65 -0.15 6.32 0.00
C VAL A 65 0.11 6.72 1.45
N CYS A 66 -0.70 6.24 2.39
CA CYS A 66 -0.49 6.53 3.81
C CYS A 66 0.64 5.69 4.41
N SER A 67 1.23 6.19 5.51
CA SER A 67 2.34 5.56 6.21
C SER A 67 2.08 4.12 6.65
N SER A 68 0.83 3.75 6.93
CA SER A 68 0.45 2.38 7.34
C SER A 68 0.78 1.30 6.32
N HIS A 69 1.09 1.67 5.08
CA HIS A 69 1.47 0.72 4.03
C HIS A 69 2.98 0.41 4.01
N PHE A 70 3.75 1.01 4.93
CA PHE A 70 5.17 0.81 5.15
C PHE A 70 5.37 0.21 6.55
N ILE A 71 6.29 -0.74 6.68
CA ILE A 71 6.63 -1.47 7.90
C ILE A 71 7.05 -0.50 9.01
N THR A 72 7.96 0.43 8.72
CA THR A 72 8.38 1.45 9.69
C THR A 72 7.45 2.67 9.75
N GLY A 73 6.39 2.70 8.93
CA GLY A 73 5.55 3.89 8.78
C GLY A 73 6.20 5.03 7.99
N VAL A 74 7.39 4.81 7.43
CA VAL A 74 8.13 5.85 6.70
C VAL A 74 8.61 5.31 5.35
N LYS A 75 8.38 6.07 4.27
CA LYS A 75 8.96 5.72 2.98
C LYS A 75 10.50 5.83 3.05
N VAL A 76 11.19 4.79 2.64
CA VAL A 76 12.65 4.79 2.52
C VAL A 76 13.04 4.89 1.05
N ASN A 77 14.08 5.66 0.73
CA ASN A 77 14.54 5.86 -0.65
C ASN A 77 15.58 4.82 -1.08
N ASP A 78 16.07 4.03 -0.15
CA ASP A 78 16.98 2.91 -0.42
C ASP A 78 16.24 1.74 -1.06
N SER A 79 16.75 1.25 -2.20
CA SER A 79 16.09 0.21 -3.00
C SER A 79 16.16 -1.20 -2.39
N THR A 80 17.04 -1.42 -1.41
CA THR A 80 17.21 -2.68 -0.68
C THR A 80 16.30 -2.74 0.55
N HIS A 81 15.84 -1.59 1.03
CA HIS A 81 14.97 -1.51 2.20
C HIS A 81 13.55 -1.99 1.87
N PRO A 82 12.88 -2.77 2.75
CA PRO A 82 11.52 -3.25 2.50
C PRO A 82 10.50 -2.10 2.38
N ASP A 83 10.73 -0.96 3.06
CA ASP A 83 9.91 0.26 2.93
C ASP A 83 10.20 1.12 1.70
N TYR A 84 10.99 0.61 0.75
CA TYR A 84 11.16 1.24 -0.56
C TYR A 84 9.83 1.32 -1.32
N VAL A 85 8.96 0.32 -1.11
CA VAL A 85 7.65 0.14 -1.74
C VAL A 85 6.60 -0.11 -0.67
N PRO A 86 5.33 0.29 -0.88
CA PRO A 86 4.26 -0.14 0.00
C PRO A 86 4.13 -1.66 -0.09
N SER A 87 4.19 -2.33 1.06
CA SER A 87 4.18 -3.79 1.18
C SER A 87 3.04 -4.29 2.04
N ILE A 88 2.55 -3.46 2.97
CA ILE A 88 1.41 -3.78 3.83
C ILE A 88 0.14 -3.37 3.10
N PHE A 89 -0.73 -4.32 2.81
CA PHE A 89 -2.04 -4.07 2.22
C PHE A 89 -3.11 -4.72 3.08
N PRO A 90 -4.31 -4.11 3.21
CA PRO A 90 -5.43 -4.79 3.83
C PRO A 90 -5.75 -6.01 2.96
N SER A 91 -5.33 -7.18 3.42
CA SER A 91 -5.60 -8.43 2.73
C SER A 91 -7.09 -8.70 2.85
N THR A 92 -7.78 -8.89 1.72
CA THR A 92 -9.13 -9.43 1.70
C THR A 92 -9.05 -10.93 2.00
N THR A 93 -8.59 -11.29 3.19
CA THR A 93 -8.52 -12.66 3.65
C THR A 93 -9.61 -12.81 4.69
N THR A 94 -10.71 -13.43 4.29
CA THR A 94 -11.45 -14.35 5.17
C THR A 94 -10.40 -15.16 5.93
N SER A 95 -10.34 -14.97 7.24
CA SER A 95 -9.55 -15.72 8.23
C SER A 95 -8.25 -16.36 7.76
N ARG A 96 -7.13 -15.78 8.20
CA ARG A 96 -6.14 -16.54 8.99
C ARG A 96 -5.33 -15.53 9.77
N GLN A 97 -5.75 -15.36 11.01
CA GLN A 97 -4.88 -15.01 12.11
C GLN A 97 -3.71 -16.00 12.10
N ASP A 98 -2.55 -15.55 11.61
CA ASP A 98 -1.27 -16.14 11.99
C ASP A 98 -0.67 -15.19 13.02
N ASP A 99 -1.23 -15.26 14.23
CA ASP A 99 -0.60 -14.77 15.42
C ASP A 99 0.60 -15.67 15.67
N GLY A 100 1.76 -15.26 15.15
CA GLY A 100 3.05 -15.77 15.58
C GLY A 100 3.22 -15.50 17.07
N LYS A 101 2.84 -16.47 17.90
CA LYS A 101 3.24 -16.55 19.31
C LYS A 101 4.29 -17.64 19.45
N GLU A 102 5.53 -17.18 19.44
CA GLU A 102 6.65 -17.79 20.12
C GLU A 102 6.24 -18.24 21.54
N MET A 103 6.48 -19.51 21.90
CA MET A 103 6.79 -19.86 23.28
C MET A 103 7.52 -21.21 23.33
N SER A 104 8.80 -21.11 23.69
CA SER A 104 9.64 -22.15 24.27
C SER A 104 8.92 -22.99 25.32
N LYS A 105 9.15 -24.31 25.35
CA LYS A 105 10.04 -24.98 26.32
C LYS A 105 10.11 -26.48 26.04
#